data_AF-A0A534RZB6-F1
#
_entry.id   AF-A0A534RZB6-F1
#
_cell.length_a   1.000
_cell.length_b   1.000
_cell.length_c   1.000
_cell.angle_alpha   90.00
_cell.angle_beta   90.00
_cell.angle_gamma   90.00
#
_symmetry.space_group_name_H-M   'P 1'
#
loop_
_entity.id
_entity.type
_entity.pdbx_description
1 polymer ?
#
loop_
_entity_poly.entity_id
_entity_poly.type
_entity_poly.pdbx_seq_one_letter_code
_entity_poly.pdbx_strand_id
1 'polypeptide(L)'
;MIKIVHVVNQFFAGLGGEEKAGLAVGVIEGSAGAARGLEPKLGDEGKIACTVYVGDNYFHEHKEEALKAILDAVGAAEPNVLVAGPAFNSGRYGLSCVEICNAVANALGIPCITAMHEENPGVGAYREFVNAWVYCLPTAEATTGMNDALARLARFAIRLARGEEIGSAAKEGYIGRGIRRIEKTDRRGATRAVEMLLKKINNQPFESELPMEVWDDTPPAPPLSQVKDRNIAVVTTSGVVPWGNPEIPTGANTISPSSKNSSLENGKRCTAATTWRT
;
A
#
# COMPACT_ATOMS: atom_id res chain seq x y z
N MET A 1 17.23 -12.72 -21.26
CA MET A 1 17.61 -12.27 -19.91
C MET A 1 16.68 -11.12 -19.53
N ILE A 2 15.97 -11.26 -18.42
CA ILE A 2 14.99 -10.29 -17.94
C ILE A 2 15.71 -9.02 -17.50
N LYS A 3 15.26 -7.86 -17.99
CA LYS A 3 15.77 -6.55 -17.57
C LYS A 3 14.86 -5.97 -16.50
N ILE A 4 15.44 -5.56 -15.39
CA ILE A 4 14.73 -4.93 -14.27
C ILE A 4 15.28 -3.53 -14.04
N VAL A 5 14.39 -2.56 -13.87
CA VAL A 5 14.74 -1.28 -13.25
C VAL A 5 14.31 -1.32 -11.80
N HIS A 6 15.23 -1.03 -10.90
CA HIS A 6 14.96 -0.98 -9.46
C HIS A 6 14.94 0.47 -8.98
N VAL A 7 13.78 0.93 -8.52
CA VAL A 7 13.59 2.26 -7.96
C VAL A 7 13.68 2.20 -6.43
N VAL A 8 14.55 3.03 -5.86
CA VAL A 8 14.78 3.11 -4.42
C VAL A 8 14.84 4.56 -3.94
N ASN A 9 14.66 4.81 -2.64
CA ASN A 9 14.96 6.14 -2.09
C ASN A 9 16.47 6.33 -1.90
N GLN A 10 16.88 7.53 -1.49
CA GLN A 10 18.28 7.86 -1.22
C GLN A 10 18.93 6.93 -0.18
N PHE A 11 18.17 6.49 0.82
CA PHE A 11 18.67 5.63 1.89
C PHE A 11 18.97 4.23 1.37
N PHE A 12 18.01 3.62 0.68
CA PHE A 12 18.18 2.30 0.09
C PHE A 12 19.08 2.32 -1.16
N ALA A 13 19.35 3.48 -1.76
CA ALA A 13 20.41 3.65 -2.76
C ALA A 13 21.82 3.67 -2.14
N GLY A 14 21.94 3.86 -0.81
CA GLY A 14 23.22 4.03 -0.11
C GLY A 14 23.85 5.41 -0.29
N LEU A 15 23.05 6.45 -0.57
CA LEU A 15 23.50 7.81 -0.83
C LEU A 15 23.44 8.74 0.40
N GLY A 16 22.70 8.35 1.44
CA GLY A 16 22.56 9.07 2.70
C GLY A 16 21.18 8.89 3.33
N GLY A 17 20.99 9.43 4.54
CA GLY A 17 19.74 9.37 5.28
C GLY A 17 18.82 10.56 4.99
N GLU A 18 18.26 11.12 6.05
CA GLU A 18 17.34 12.28 5.99
C GLU A 18 18.04 13.54 5.45
N GLU A 19 19.33 13.70 5.70
CA GLU A 19 20.14 14.83 5.21
C GLU A 19 20.27 14.85 3.68
N LYS A 20 19.97 13.73 3.02
CA LYS A 20 19.94 13.56 1.57
C LYS A 20 18.53 13.36 1.02
N ALA A 21 17.48 13.57 1.81
CA ALA A 21 16.09 13.41 1.35
C ALA A 21 15.68 14.40 0.25
N GLY A 22 16.43 15.49 0.06
CA GLY A 22 16.25 16.45 -1.04
C GLY A 22 16.99 16.09 -2.33
N LEU A 23 17.59 14.90 -2.45
CA LEU A 23 18.28 14.49 -3.67
C LEU A 23 17.28 14.35 -4.84
N ALA A 24 17.59 15.01 -5.94
CA ALA A 24 16.84 14.86 -7.19
C ALA A 24 16.95 13.43 -7.74
N VAL A 25 16.09 13.12 -8.72
CA VAL A 25 16.11 11.83 -9.41
C VAL A 25 17.48 11.63 -10.06
N GLY A 26 18.06 10.45 -9.86
CA GLY A 26 19.28 10.05 -10.54
C GLY A 26 19.27 8.57 -10.91
N VAL A 27 20.19 8.19 -11.80
CA VAL A 27 20.30 6.84 -12.34
C VAL A 27 21.73 6.35 -12.11
N ILE A 28 21.84 5.14 -11.58
CA ILE A 28 23.11 4.42 -11.46
C ILE A 28 23.01 3.20 -12.37
N GLU A 29 23.95 3.06 -13.29
CA GLU A 29 24.02 1.85 -14.14
C GLU A 29 24.24 0.60 -13.28
N GLY A 30 23.48 -0.46 -13.56
CA GLY A 30 23.52 -1.70 -12.79
C GLY A 30 22.96 -1.56 -11.37
N SER A 31 23.48 -2.38 -10.46
CA SER A 31 22.97 -2.49 -9.09
C SER A 31 23.68 -1.58 -8.08
N ALA A 32 22.88 -0.74 -7.42
CA ALA A 32 23.29 0.11 -6.30
C ALA A 32 22.40 -0.10 -5.06
N GLY A 33 22.99 0.04 -3.87
CA GLY A 33 22.25 -0.09 -2.61
C GLY A 33 21.47 -1.40 -2.49
N ALA A 34 20.17 -1.33 -2.23
CA ALA A 34 19.28 -2.49 -2.11
C ALA A 34 19.21 -3.34 -3.39
N ALA A 35 19.47 -2.75 -4.57
CA ALA A 35 19.54 -3.51 -5.81
C ALA A 35 20.66 -4.55 -5.82
N ARG A 36 21.75 -4.31 -5.06
CA ARG A 36 22.83 -5.31 -4.88
C ARG A 36 22.38 -6.52 -4.07
N GLY A 37 21.36 -6.36 -3.23
CA GLY A 37 20.72 -7.47 -2.53
C GLY A 37 19.68 -8.19 -3.39
N LEU A 38 19.07 -7.48 -4.36
CA LEU A 38 18.08 -8.03 -5.28
C LEU A 38 18.73 -8.84 -6.42
N GLU A 39 19.79 -8.31 -7.03
CA GLU A 39 20.40 -8.88 -8.23
C GLU A 39 20.82 -10.36 -8.08
N PRO A 40 21.53 -10.77 -7.00
CA PRO A 40 21.91 -12.18 -6.83
C PRO A 40 20.71 -13.13 -6.72
N LYS A 41 19.54 -12.61 -6.32
CA LYS A 41 18.30 -13.40 -6.15
C LYS A 41 17.56 -13.62 -7.46
N LEU A 42 17.93 -12.89 -8.51
CA LEU A 42 17.45 -13.09 -9.87
C LEU A 42 18.14 -14.28 -10.57
N GLY A 43 19.27 -14.74 -10.03
CA GLY A 43 20.07 -15.81 -10.63
C GLY A 43 20.48 -15.49 -12.07
N ASP A 44 20.48 -16.51 -12.93
CA ASP A 44 20.81 -16.36 -14.35
C ASP A 44 19.62 -15.84 -15.20
N GLU A 45 18.46 -15.64 -14.58
CA GLU A 45 17.21 -15.34 -15.29
C GLU A 45 17.07 -13.85 -15.62
N GLY A 46 17.59 -12.98 -14.75
CA GLY A 46 17.44 -11.53 -14.86
C GLY A 46 18.62 -10.74 -14.31
N LYS A 47 18.66 -9.47 -14.67
CA LYS A 47 19.68 -8.51 -14.22
C LYS A 47 19.07 -7.15 -13.93
N ILE A 48 19.75 -6.36 -13.10
CA ILE A 48 19.39 -4.96 -12.89
C ILE A 48 19.99 -4.14 -14.03
N ALA A 49 19.14 -3.55 -14.87
CA ALA A 49 19.59 -2.66 -15.96
C ALA A 49 20.13 -1.35 -15.38
N CYS A 50 19.38 -0.75 -14.47
CA CYS A 50 19.82 0.39 -13.68
C CYS A 50 19.05 0.47 -12.37
N THR A 51 19.65 1.18 -11.42
CA THR A 51 19.04 1.59 -10.17
C THR A 51 18.67 3.06 -10.28
N VAL A 52 17.39 3.37 -10.23
CA VAL A 52 16.90 4.76 -10.18
C VAL A 52 16.71 5.13 -8.72
N TYR A 53 17.20 6.29 -8.31
CA TYR A 53 17.01 6.79 -6.97
C TYR A 53 16.32 8.14 -6.96
N VAL A 54 15.58 8.43 -5.89
CA VAL A 54 15.00 9.74 -5.62
C VAL A 54 14.98 10.00 -4.11
N GLY A 55 15.19 11.25 -3.71
CA GLY A 55 15.06 11.66 -2.32
C GLY A 55 13.59 11.69 -1.87
N ASP A 56 13.29 11.19 -0.67
CA ASP A 56 11.93 11.14 -0.14
C ASP A 56 11.24 12.51 -0.10
N ASN A 57 11.95 13.59 0.25
CA ASN A 57 11.39 14.96 0.24
C ASN A 57 11.24 15.46 -1.19
N TYR A 58 12.28 15.29 -2.01
CA TYR A 58 12.29 15.77 -3.39
C TYR A 58 11.10 15.21 -4.18
N PHE A 59 10.79 13.92 -4.03
CA PHE A 59 9.67 13.32 -4.75
C PHE A 59 8.32 13.99 -4.40
N HIS A 60 8.10 14.38 -3.15
CA HIS A 60 6.84 14.98 -2.72
C HIS A 60 6.78 16.48 -3.02
N GLU A 61 7.91 17.17 -2.97
CA GLU A 61 8.02 18.62 -3.26
C GLU A 61 8.02 18.91 -4.77
N HIS A 62 8.59 18.02 -5.58
CA HIS A 62 8.77 18.17 -7.03
C HIS A 62 8.17 16.99 -7.82
N LYS A 63 6.98 16.54 -7.42
CA LYS A 63 6.35 15.30 -7.91
C LYS A 63 6.29 15.16 -9.42
N GLU A 64 5.84 16.19 -10.13
CA GLU A 64 5.71 16.13 -11.60
C GLU A 64 7.07 15.99 -12.29
N GLU A 65 8.06 16.77 -11.87
CA GLU A 65 9.42 16.74 -12.38
C GLU A 65 10.09 15.39 -12.09
N ALA A 66 9.92 14.89 -10.86
CA ALA A 66 10.45 13.60 -10.43
C ALA A 66 9.85 12.44 -11.22
N LEU A 67 8.51 12.40 -11.37
CA LEU A 67 7.84 11.36 -12.14
C LEU A 67 8.26 11.38 -13.61
N LYS A 68 8.38 12.56 -14.22
CA LYS A 68 8.86 12.69 -15.60
C LYS A 68 10.27 12.13 -15.76
N ALA A 69 11.20 12.52 -14.88
CA ALA A 69 12.57 12.03 -14.93
C ALA A 69 12.66 10.51 -14.72
N ILE A 70 11.84 9.95 -13.82
CA ILE A 70 11.76 8.50 -13.60
C ILE A 70 11.20 7.80 -14.84
N LEU A 71 10.12 8.31 -15.45
CA LEU A 71 9.54 7.74 -16.66
C LEU A 71 10.54 7.75 -17.83
N ASP A 72 11.26 8.85 -18.02
CA ASP A 72 12.28 8.96 -19.07
C ASP A 72 13.41 7.95 -18.83
N ALA A 73 13.90 7.83 -17.59
CA ALA A 73 14.95 6.87 -17.22
C ALA A 73 14.51 5.41 -17.38
N VAL A 74 13.29 5.08 -16.95
CA VAL A 74 12.72 3.74 -17.07
C VAL A 74 12.46 3.39 -18.54
N GLY A 75 11.92 4.34 -19.32
CA GLY A 75 11.69 4.17 -20.75
C GLY A 75 12.98 3.90 -21.52
N ALA A 76 14.04 4.66 -21.24
CA ALA A 76 15.34 4.48 -21.88
C ALA A 76 16.01 3.12 -21.56
N ALA A 77 15.73 2.55 -20.38
CA ALA A 77 16.28 1.25 -19.97
C ALA A 77 15.52 0.04 -20.59
N GLU A 78 14.31 0.25 -21.10
CA GLU A 78 13.41 -0.76 -21.66
C GLU A 78 13.28 -2.04 -20.78
N PRO A 79 12.87 -1.92 -19.51
CA PRO A 79 12.74 -3.08 -18.63
C PRO A 79 11.51 -3.93 -18.96
N ASN A 80 11.57 -5.21 -18.55
CA ASN A 80 10.41 -6.10 -18.60
C ASN A 80 9.50 -5.94 -17.37
N VAL A 81 10.07 -5.48 -16.25
CA VAL A 81 9.36 -5.25 -14.98
C VAL A 81 10.08 -4.16 -14.20
N LEU A 82 9.31 -3.32 -13.51
CA LEU A 82 9.86 -2.35 -12.55
C LEU A 82 9.64 -2.85 -11.13
N VAL A 83 10.68 -2.75 -10.31
CA VAL A 83 10.62 -3.02 -8.87
C VAL A 83 10.82 -1.70 -8.14
N ALA A 84 9.91 -1.33 -7.23
CA ALA A 84 10.11 -0.20 -6.31
C ALA A 84 10.14 -0.71 -4.86
N GLY A 85 10.95 -0.11 -3.98
CA GLY A 85 11.05 -0.57 -2.59
C GLY A 85 12.12 -1.66 -2.38
N PRO A 86 12.01 -2.54 -1.38
CA PRO A 86 10.94 -2.61 -0.38
C PRO A 86 10.94 -1.40 0.57
N ALA A 87 9.75 -0.92 0.94
CA ALA A 87 9.57 0.26 1.77
C ALA A 87 9.29 -0.02 3.26
N PHE A 88 8.99 -1.27 3.63
CA PHE A 88 8.63 -1.65 5.00
C PHE A 88 7.56 -0.71 5.59
N ASN A 89 7.71 -0.24 6.82
CA ASN A 89 6.80 0.75 7.42
C ASN A 89 7.22 2.23 7.19
N SER A 90 8.06 2.51 6.19
CA SER A 90 8.44 3.90 5.87
C SER A 90 7.32 4.62 5.11
N GLY A 91 6.64 5.56 5.76
CA GLY A 91 5.41 6.17 5.23
C GLY A 91 5.58 6.93 3.92
N ARG A 92 6.44 7.96 3.89
CA ARG A 92 6.66 8.76 2.68
C ARG A 92 7.19 7.91 1.53
N TYR A 93 8.19 7.07 1.82
CA TYR A 93 8.81 6.23 0.82
C TYR A 93 7.84 5.20 0.22
N GLY A 94 7.00 4.57 1.07
CA GLY A 94 5.98 3.62 0.61
C GLY A 94 4.97 4.27 -0.33
N LEU A 95 4.53 5.48 -0.02
CA LEU A 95 3.67 6.27 -0.91
C LEU A 95 4.37 6.55 -2.25
N SER A 96 5.62 7.02 -2.23
CA SER A 96 6.41 7.24 -3.45
C SER A 96 6.52 5.98 -4.31
N CYS A 97 6.82 4.82 -3.71
CA CYS A 97 6.93 3.56 -4.45
C CYS A 97 5.64 3.22 -5.21
N VAL A 98 4.48 3.38 -4.58
CA VAL A 98 3.20 3.05 -5.21
C VAL A 98 2.87 4.05 -6.32
N GLU A 99 3.09 5.34 -6.09
CA GLU A 99 2.84 6.36 -7.10
C GLU A 99 3.74 6.21 -8.33
N ILE A 100 5.02 5.90 -8.12
CA ILE A 100 5.97 5.61 -9.20
C ILE A 100 5.53 4.38 -9.98
N CYS A 101 5.22 3.27 -9.29
CA CYS A 101 4.72 2.06 -9.94
C CYS A 101 3.45 2.32 -10.75
N ASN A 102 2.50 3.09 -10.21
CA ASN A 102 1.26 3.42 -10.91
C ASN A 102 1.52 4.28 -12.17
N ALA A 103 2.38 5.30 -12.06
CA ALA A 103 2.74 6.15 -13.18
C ALA A 103 3.44 5.37 -14.30
N VAL A 104 4.43 4.55 -13.94
CA VAL A 104 5.17 3.71 -14.90
C VAL A 104 4.25 2.70 -15.58
N ALA A 105 3.42 2.00 -14.80
CA ALA A 105 2.50 1.01 -15.36
C ALA A 105 1.54 1.63 -16.38
N ASN A 106 1.01 2.82 -16.08
CA ASN A 106 0.06 3.50 -16.96
C ASN A 106 0.72 4.12 -18.21
N ALA A 107 1.92 4.70 -18.05
CA ALA A 107 2.59 5.40 -19.14
C ALA A 107 3.34 4.45 -20.09
N LEU A 108 3.97 3.40 -19.55
CA LEU A 108 4.86 2.50 -20.30
C LEU A 108 4.26 1.11 -20.53
N GLY A 109 3.16 0.76 -19.86
CA GLY A 109 2.53 -0.57 -20.01
C GLY A 109 3.38 -1.71 -19.46
N ILE A 110 4.24 -1.43 -18.49
CA ILE A 110 5.18 -2.40 -17.89
C ILE A 110 4.63 -2.83 -16.52
N PRO A 111 4.62 -4.15 -16.20
CA PRO A 111 4.20 -4.60 -14.88
C PRO A 111 5.15 -4.07 -13.81
N CYS A 112 4.58 -3.65 -12.69
CA CYS A 112 5.31 -3.05 -11.58
C CYS A 112 5.05 -3.83 -10.30
N ILE A 113 6.07 -3.97 -9.47
CA ILE A 113 5.95 -4.59 -8.15
C ILE A 113 6.63 -3.74 -7.08
N THR A 114 5.99 -3.64 -5.93
CA THR A 114 6.55 -3.06 -4.71
C THR A 114 6.36 -3.99 -3.52
N ALA A 115 6.96 -3.66 -2.39
CA ALA A 115 6.73 -4.37 -1.14
C ALA A 115 6.79 -3.42 0.06
N MET A 116 5.85 -3.54 1.00
CA MET A 116 5.77 -2.72 2.21
C MET A 116 4.96 -3.40 3.32
N HIS A 117 5.02 -2.86 4.53
CA HIS A 117 4.19 -3.30 5.65
C HIS A 117 2.71 -2.93 5.41
N GLU A 118 1.77 -3.71 5.94
CA GLU A 118 0.33 -3.50 5.68
C GLU A 118 -0.20 -2.17 6.22
N GLU A 119 0.42 -1.65 7.28
CA GLU A 119 0.08 -0.35 7.88
C GLU A 119 0.75 0.84 7.16
N ASN A 120 1.57 0.59 6.14
CA ASN A 120 2.21 1.66 5.40
C ASN A 120 1.14 2.49 4.67
N PRO A 121 1.13 3.84 4.78
CA PRO A 121 0.24 4.73 4.05
C PRO A 121 0.14 4.45 2.54
N GLY A 122 1.22 3.96 1.91
CA GLY A 122 1.23 3.57 0.51
C GLY A 122 0.23 2.44 0.18
N VAL A 123 -0.15 1.59 1.14
CA VAL A 123 -1.14 0.52 0.94
C VAL A 123 -2.53 1.09 0.64
N GLY A 124 -2.90 2.21 1.27
CA GLY A 124 -4.13 2.93 0.97
C GLY A 124 -4.17 3.38 -0.49
N ALA A 125 -3.15 4.14 -0.90
CA ALA A 125 -3.01 4.59 -2.29
C ALA A 125 -2.97 3.43 -3.29
N TYR A 126 -2.33 2.32 -2.93
CA TYR A 126 -2.25 1.12 -3.76
C TYR A 126 -3.63 0.49 -4.01
N ARG A 127 -4.50 0.47 -2.99
CA ARG A 127 -5.88 0.02 -3.10
C ARG A 127 -6.73 1.00 -3.91
N GLU A 128 -6.54 2.30 -3.70
CA GLU A 128 -7.28 3.36 -4.41
C GLU A 128 -6.97 3.43 -5.91
N PHE A 129 -5.72 3.16 -6.32
CA PHE A 129 -5.37 3.18 -7.74
C PHE A 129 -6.00 2.05 -8.56
N VAL A 130 -6.37 0.94 -7.92
CA VAL A 130 -7.03 -0.22 -8.57
C VAL A 130 -6.29 -0.65 -9.86
N ASN A 131 -4.95 -0.55 -9.87
CA ASN A 131 -4.16 -0.76 -11.08
C ASN A 131 -3.86 -2.26 -11.30
N ALA A 132 -4.33 -2.84 -12.41
CA ALA A 132 -4.15 -4.26 -12.70
C ALA A 132 -2.68 -4.69 -12.88
N TRP A 133 -1.80 -3.75 -13.23
CA TRP A 133 -0.38 -3.99 -13.53
C TRP A 133 0.55 -3.75 -12.35
N VAL A 134 0.03 -3.27 -11.22
CA VAL A 134 0.81 -3.00 -10.00
C VAL A 134 0.51 -4.03 -8.91
N TYR A 135 1.56 -4.62 -8.36
CA TYR A 135 1.47 -5.60 -7.27
C TYR A 135 2.24 -5.10 -6.04
N CYS A 136 1.73 -5.37 -4.84
CA CYS A 136 2.39 -5.00 -3.59
C CYS A 136 2.52 -6.24 -2.70
N LEU A 137 3.75 -6.64 -2.33
CA LEU A 137 3.97 -7.75 -1.42
C LEU A 137 4.04 -7.24 0.04
N PRO A 138 3.43 -7.94 1.01
CA PRO A 138 3.58 -7.58 2.42
C PRO A 138 5.03 -7.78 2.87
N THR A 139 5.54 -6.98 3.78
CA THR A 139 6.87 -7.18 4.40
C THR A 139 6.76 -7.22 5.92
N ALA A 140 7.85 -7.60 6.58
CA ALA A 140 8.02 -7.27 8.00
C ALA A 140 7.97 -5.75 8.23
N GLU A 141 7.82 -5.33 9.49
CA GLU A 141 7.78 -3.91 9.86
C GLU A 141 9.12 -3.20 9.64
N ALA A 142 10.23 -3.92 9.85
CA ALA A 142 11.59 -3.37 9.83
C ALA A 142 12.50 -4.04 8.79
N THR A 143 13.63 -3.39 8.52
CA THR A 143 14.65 -3.83 7.56
C THR A 143 15.35 -5.14 7.92
N THR A 144 15.15 -5.66 9.13
CA THR A 144 15.56 -7.03 9.50
C THR A 144 14.96 -8.08 8.57
N GLY A 145 13.80 -7.81 7.97
CA GLY A 145 13.16 -8.65 6.95
C GLY A 145 13.65 -8.45 5.51
N MET A 146 14.70 -7.65 5.26
CA MET A 146 15.15 -7.28 3.91
C MET A 146 15.49 -8.47 3.01
N ASN A 147 16.20 -9.46 3.55
CA ASN A 147 16.63 -10.61 2.77
C ASN A 147 15.44 -11.41 2.21
N ASP A 148 14.41 -11.62 3.03
CA ASP A 148 13.17 -12.29 2.61
C ASP A 148 12.35 -11.43 1.63
N ALA A 149 12.18 -10.13 1.93
CA ALA A 149 11.46 -9.21 1.06
C ALA A 149 12.05 -9.18 -0.35
N LEU A 150 13.38 -9.05 -0.48
CA LEU A 150 14.07 -9.08 -1.77
C LEU A 150 13.95 -10.44 -2.48
N ALA A 151 13.93 -11.56 -1.73
CA ALA A 151 13.74 -12.89 -2.32
C ALA A 151 12.34 -13.09 -2.88
N ARG A 152 11.33 -12.58 -2.18
CA ARG A 152 9.94 -12.60 -2.63
C ARG A 152 9.74 -11.68 -3.83
N LEU A 153 10.31 -10.47 -3.80
CA LEU A 153 10.32 -9.54 -4.93
C LEU A 153 10.97 -10.15 -6.17
N ALA A 154 12.16 -10.76 -6.06
CA ALA A 154 12.86 -11.38 -7.17
C ALA A 154 12.02 -12.46 -7.86
N ARG A 155 11.48 -13.42 -7.07
CA ARG A 155 10.64 -14.51 -7.61
C ARG A 155 9.41 -13.97 -8.33
N PHE A 156 8.72 -12.99 -7.74
CA PHE A 156 7.51 -12.45 -8.33
C PHE A 156 7.82 -11.58 -9.57
N ALA A 157 8.90 -10.80 -9.55
CA ALA A 157 9.34 -10.00 -10.68
C ALA A 157 9.68 -10.85 -11.90
N ILE A 158 10.36 -11.99 -11.70
CA ILE A 158 10.65 -12.95 -12.78
C ILE A 158 9.35 -13.46 -13.43
N ARG A 159 8.37 -13.87 -12.62
CA ARG A 159 7.08 -14.37 -13.11
C ARG A 159 6.31 -13.29 -13.88
N LEU A 160 6.30 -12.06 -13.37
CA LEU A 160 5.70 -10.92 -14.06
C LEU A 160 6.36 -10.65 -15.42
N ALA A 161 7.70 -10.63 -15.45
CA ALA A 161 8.45 -10.39 -16.68
C ALA A 161 8.27 -11.50 -17.73
N ARG A 162 7.94 -12.72 -17.30
CA ARG A 162 7.58 -13.84 -18.19
C ARG A 162 6.15 -13.79 -18.72
N GLY A 163 5.32 -12.89 -18.20
CA GLY A 163 3.90 -12.85 -18.52
C GLY A 163 3.13 -14.05 -17.97
N GLU A 164 3.60 -14.66 -16.88
CA GLU A 164 2.86 -15.72 -16.21
C GLU A 164 1.52 -15.22 -15.68
N GLU A 165 0.53 -16.10 -15.65
CA GLU A 165 -0.76 -15.78 -15.02
C GLU A 165 -0.58 -15.64 -13.50
N ILE A 166 -0.90 -14.45 -12.99
CA ILE A 166 -0.88 -14.16 -11.56
C ILE A 166 -2.28 -14.34 -11.00
N GLY A 167 -2.40 -15.24 -10.03
CA GLY A 167 -3.66 -15.55 -9.36
C GLY A 167 -4.18 -14.46 -8.42
N SER A 168 -5.15 -14.83 -7.58
CA SER A 168 -5.69 -13.94 -6.56
C SER A 168 -4.66 -13.62 -5.47
N ALA A 169 -4.87 -12.49 -4.77
CA ALA A 169 -4.07 -12.10 -3.61
C ALA A 169 -3.92 -13.22 -2.58
N ALA A 170 -5.00 -13.98 -2.32
CA ALA A 170 -4.99 -15.11 -1.38
C ALA A 170 -4.10 -16.28 -1.85
N LYS A 171 -4.05 -16.55 -3.17
CA LYS A 171 -3.21 -17.62 -3.73
C LYS A 171 -1.74 -17.21 -3.83
N GLU A 172 -1.49 -15.95 -4.17
CA GLU A 172 -0.16 -15.43 -4.53
C GLU A 172 0.55 -14.70 -3.38
N GLY A 173 -0.18 -14.30 -2.34
CA GLY A 173 0.36 -13.63 -1.15
C GLY A 173 0.77 -12.17 -1.36
N TYR A 174 0.19 -11.47 -2.34
CA TYR A 174 0.27 -10.01 -2.47
C TYR A 174 -0.90 -9.33 -1.76
N ILE A 175 -0.77 -8.07 -1.37
CA ILE A 175 -1.82 -7.29 -0.71
C ILE A 175 -2.99 -7.07 -1.69
N GLY A 176 -4.22 -7.36 -1.26
CA GLY A 176 -5.41 -7.15 -2.09
C GLY A 176 -5.65 -5.67 -2.42
N ARG A 177 -6.11 -5.40 -3.65
CA ARG A 177 -6.41 -4.05 -4.19
C ARG A 177 -7.82 -3.90 -4.79
N GLY A 178 -8.76 -4.72 -4.33
CA GLY A 178 -10.18 -4.61 -4.74
C GLY A 178 -10.52 -5.02 -6.19
N ILE A 179 -9.54 -5.38 -7.02
CA ILE A 179 -9.78 -5.82 -8.40
C ILE A 179 -10.50 -7.17 -8.42
N ARG A 180 -11.67 -7.21 -9.05
CA ARG A 180 -12.45 -8.42 -9.28
C ARG A 180 -12.21 -8.92 -10.70
N ARG A 181 -11.85 -10.20 -10.83
CA ARG A 181 -11.70 -10.89 -12.12
C ARG A 181 -12.70 -12.03 -12.21
N ILE A 182 -13.16 -12.32 -13.42
CA ILE A 182 -14.01 -13.48 -13.68
C ILE A 182 -13.11 -14.71 -13.70
N GLU A 183 -13.27 -15.61 -12.73
CA GLU A 183 -12.56 -16.88 -12.67
C GLU A 183 -13.50 -18.02 -13.12
N LYS A 184 -12.98 -18.92 -13.97
CA LYS A 184 -13.71 -20.11 -14.39
C LYS A 184 -13.57 -21.18 -13.31
N THR A 185 -14.70 -21.61 -12.77
CA THR A 185 -14.75 -22.64 -11.72
C THR A 185 -15.42 -23.92 -12.24
N ASP A 186 -15.05 -25.05 -11.65
CA ASP A 186 -15.64 -26.37 -11.87
C ASP A 186 -17.08 -26.51 -11.32
N ARG A 187 -17.41 -25.72 -10.30
CA ARG A 187 -18.73 -25.75 -9.63
C ARG A 187 -19.60 -24.57 -10.03
N ARG A 188 -20.93 -24.69 -9.92
CA ARG A 188 -21.88 -23.59 -10.16
C ARG A 188 -21.86 -22.58 -9.00
N GLY A 189 -21.91 -21.29 -9.30
CA GLY A 189 -21.93 -20.23 -8.29
C GLY A 189 -23.09 -20.35 -7.30
N ALA A 190 -24.28 -20.73 -7.76
CA ALA A 190 -25.44 -20.95 -6.89
C ALA A 190 -25.19 -22.04 -5.83
N THR A 191 -24.54 -23.15 -6.22
CA THR A 191 -24.22 -24.23 -5.29
C THR A 191 -23.25 -23.77 -4.21
N ARG A 192 -22.19 -23.06 -4.60
CA ARG A 192 -21.19 -22.54 -3.65
C ARG A 192 -21.79 -21.50 -2.70
N ALA A 193 -22.63 -20.60 -3.21
CA ALA A 193 -23.32 -19.60 -2.41
C ALA A 193 -24.25 -20.23 -1.36
N VAL A 194 -25.04 -21.24 -1.75
CA VAL A 194 -25.93 -21.98 -0.82
C VAL A 194 -25.11 -22.73 0.22
N GLU A 195 -24.02 -23.39 -0.16
CA GLU A 195 -23.14 -24.08 0.80
C GLU A 195 -22.50 -23.12 1.81
N MET A 196 -22.02 -21.97 1.34
CA MET A 196 -21.49 -20.92 2.20
C MET A 196 -22.57 -20.39 3.16
N LEU A 197 -23.79 -20.18 2.67
CA LEU A 197 -24.93 -19.77 3.51
C LEU A 197 -25.25 -20.81 4.59
N LEU A 198 -25.31 -22.10 4.22
CA LEU A 198 -25.57 -23.18 5.17
C LEU A 198 -24.46 -23.28 6.23
N LYS A 199 -23.19 -23.13 5.84
CA LYS A 199 -22.07 -23.07 6.79
C LYS A 199 -22.23 -21.89 7.75
N LYS A 200 -22.54 -20.70 7.23
CA LYS A 200 -22.76 -19.49 8.04
C LYS A 200 -23.91 -19.65 9.04
N ILE A 201 -25.06 -20.18 8.60
CA ILE A 201 -26.22 -20.43 9.47
C ILE A 201 -25.87 -21.41 10.60
N ASN A 202 -25.01 -22.38 10.31
CA ASN A 202 -24.58 -23.41 11.27
C ASN A 202 -23.32 -23.01 12.08
N ASN A 203 -22.89 -21.75 12.04
CA ASN A 203 -21.65 -21.29 12.68
C ASN A 203 -20.40 -22.11 12.32
N GLN A 204 -20.35 -22.64 11.10
CA GLN A 204 -19.19 -23.36 10.57
C GLN A 204 -18.25 -22.41 9.83
N PRO A 205 -16.92 -22.71 9.79
CA PRO A 205 -15.97 -21.90 9.02
C PRO A 205 -16.35 -21.84 7.53
N PHE A 206 -16.36 -20.62 6.99
CA PHE A 206 -16.60 -20.36 5.57
C PHE A 206 -15.71 -19.21 5.09
N GLU A 207 -15.40 -19.20 3.80
CA GLU A 207 -14.70 -18.10 3.14
C GLU A 207 -15.66 -17.42 2.17
N SER A 208 -15.72 -16.09 2.21
CA SER A 208 -16.53 -15.33 1.26
C SER A 208 -15.78 -15.16 -0.06
N GLU A 209 -16.42 -15.54 -1.18
CA GLU A 209 -15.92 -15.21 -2.53
C GLU A 209 -15.93 -13.69 -2.80
N LEU A 210 -16.71 -12.95 -2.01
CA LEU A 210 -16.79 -11.49 -2.03
C LEU A 210 -16.46 -10.99 -0.62
N PRO A 211 -15.16 -10.86 -0.26
CA PRO A 211 -14.79 -10.28 1.01
C PRO A 211 -15.33 -8.85 1.07
N MET A 212 -16.10 -8.56 2.13
CA MET A 212 -16.45 -7.19 2.45
C MET A 212 -15.30 -6.57 3.23
N GLU A 213 -15.10 -5.27 3.02
CA GLU A 213 -14.14 -4.51 3.82
C GLU A 213 -14.57 -4.54 5.29
N VAL A 214 -13.64 -4.93 6.15
CA VAL A 214 -13.86 -4.97 7.60
C VAL A 214 -13.46 -3.61 8.13
N TRP A 215 -14.41 -2.91 8.73
CA TRP A 215 -14.13 -1.64 9.41
C TRP A 215 -13.53 -1.95 10.78
N ASP A 216 -12.43 -1.29 11.12
CA ASP A 216 -11.83 -1.42 12.44
C ASP A 216 -12.67 -0.68 13.49
N ASP A 217 -13.11 -1.43 14.50
CA ASP A 217 -13.71 -0.85 15.69
C ASP A 217 -12.58 -0.44 16.66
N THR A 218 -12.21 0.84 16.63
CA THR A 218 -11.25 1.39 17.60
C THR A 218 -11.98 1.75 18.91
N PRO A 219 -11.56 1.22 20.08
CA PRO A 219 -12.17 1.62 21.34
C PRO A 219 -11.93 3.12 21.62
N PRO A 220 -12.93 3.84 22.15
CA PRO A 220 -12.79 5.25 22.44
C PRO A 220 -11.71 5.49 23.52
N ALA A 221 -10.95 6.57 23.36
CA ALA A 221 -9.96 6.99 24.35
C ALA A 221 -10.61 7.25 25.73
N PRO A 222 -9.90 7.02 26.85
CA PRO A 222 -10.40 7.33 28.18
C PRO A 222 -10.82 8.80 28.33
N PRO A 223 -11.84 9.10 29.16
CA PRO A 223 -12.29 10.48 29.39
C PRO A 223 -11.16 11.39 29.91
N LEU A 224 -11.12 12.63 29.43
CA LEU A 224 -10.22 13.65 29.93
C LEU A 224 -10.77 14.28 31.22
N SER A 225 -9.96 14.32 32.29
CA SER A 225 -10.39 14.84 33.60
C SER A 225 -10.56 16.36 33.66
N GLN A 226 -9.79 17.13 32.87
CA GLN A 226 -9.83 18.60 32.84
C GLN A 226 -9.80 19.12 31.41
N VAL A 227 -10.98 19.18 30.81
CA VAL A 227 -11.20 19.64 29.42
C VAL A 227 -11.02 21.15 29.29
N LYS A 228 -11.36 21.93 30.32
CA LYS A 228 -11.37 23.40 30.29
C LYS A 228 -9.97 24.02 30.15
N ASP A 229 -8.95 23.32 30.63
CA ASP A 229 -7.56 23.81 30.64
C ASP A 229 -6.74 23.26 29.47
N ARG A 230 -7.40 22.66 28.47
CA ARG A 230 -6.74 21.98 27.36
C ARG A 230 -7.26 22.49 26.02
N ASN A 231 -6.33 22.71 25.10
CA ASN A 231 -6.66 22.88 23.69
C ASN A 231 -6.87 21.50 23.07
N ILE A 232 -8.08 21.23 22.61
CA ILE A 232 -8.44 19.98 21.95
C ILE A 232 -8.62 20.26 20.45
N ALA A 233 -7.79 19.61 19.64
CA ALA A 233 -7.98 19.58 18.20
C ALA A 233 -8.81 18.36 17.80
N VAL A 234 -9.86 18.59 17.00
CA VAL A 234 -10.64 17.52 16.40
C VAL A 234 -10.22 17.42 14.94
N VAL A 235 -9.51 16.34 14.60
CA VAL A 235 -9.07 16.06 13.24
C VAL A 235 -9.91 14.91 12.71
N THR A 236 -10.61 15.15 11.60
CA THR A 236 -11.46 14.16 10.95
C THR A 236 -11.15 14.19 9.47
N THR A 237 -10.99 13.04 8.84
CA THR A 237 -10.78 12.90 7.39
C THR A 237 -12.10 12.71 6.62
N SER A 238 -13.24 12.64 7.30
CA SER A 238 -14.56 12.33 6.71
C SER A 238 -15.70 13.07 7.42
N GLY A 239 -16.86 13.20 6.76
CA GLY A 239 -18.07 13.72 7.40
C GLY A 239 -18.52 12.87 8.60
N VAL A 240 -18.70 13.51 9.75
CA VAL A 240 -19.24 12.88 10.95
C VAL A 240 -20.77 12.90 10.89
N VAL A 241 -21.41 11.73 10.99
CA VAL A 241 -22.87 11.64 11.07
C VAL A 241 -23.32 11.26 12.49
N PRO A 242 -24.47 11.79 12.97
CA PRO A 242 -25.01 11.39 14.26
C PRO A 242 -25.28 9.88 14.34
N TRP A 243 -24.99 9.27 15.49
CA TRP A 243 -25.34 7.88 15.76
C TRP A 243 -26.86 7.68 15.62
N GLY A 244 -27.27 6.66 14.86
CA GLY A 244 -28.69 6.35 14.61
C GLY A 244 -29.34 7.17 13.49
N ASN A 245 -28.57 7.93 12.71
CA ASN A 245 -29.10 8.55 11.49
C ASN A 245 -29.53 7.45 10.49
N PRO A 246 -30.79 7.38 10.04
CA PRO A 246 -31.21 6.39 9.05
C PRO A 246 -30.69 6.68 7.63
N GLU A 247 -30.26 7.91 7.37
CA GLU A 247 -29.70 8.37 6.09
C GLU A 247 -28.17 8.40 6.13
N ILE A 248 -27.52 7.28 6.50
CA ILE A 248 -26.05 7.19 6.48
C ILE A 248 -25.59 7.11 5.02
N PRO A 249 -24.87 8.12 4.49
CA PRO A 249 -24.24 7.99 3.20
C PRO A 249 -23.18 6.89 3.27
N THR A 250 -23.04 6.09 2.21
CA THR A 250 -22.00 5.08 2.09
C THR A 250 -20.63 5.73 2.33
N GLY A 251 -19.89 5.30 3.37
CA GLY A 251 -18.58 5.86 3.75
C GLY A 251 -18.59 6.94 4.84
N ALA A 252 -19.73 7.22 5.49
CA ALA A 252 -19.77 8.10 6.65
C ALA A 252 -19.41 7.37 7.96
N ASN A 253 -18.52 7.98 8.75
CA ASN A 253 -18.11 7.43 10.04
C ASN A 253 -19.12 7.81 11.13
N THR A 254 -19.57 6.82 11.90
CA THR A 254 -20.46 7.02 13.05
C THR A 254 -19.65 7.07 14.34
N ILE A 255 -19.84 8.13 15.13
CA ILE A 255 -19.20 8.26 16.45
C ILE A 255 -20.21 7.83 17.52
N SER A 256 -19.86 6.81 18.30
CA SER A 256 -20.63 6.41 19.49
C SER A 256 -20.19 7.24 20.71
N PRO A 257 -21.10 7.94 21.40
CA PRO A 257 -20.76 8.65 22.63
C PRO A 257 -20.59 7.67 23.80
N SER A 258 -19.36 7.54 24.31
CA SER A 258 -19.03 6.76 25.51
C SER A 258 -19.15 7.59 26.81
N SER A 259 -20.28 8.25 27.05
CA SER A 259 -20.76 8.59 28.41
C SER A 259 -22.09 9.32 28.35
N LYS A 260 -23.02 8.96 29.25
CA LYS A 260 -24.37 9.55 29.34
C LYS A 260 -24.41 10.99 29.88
N ASN A 261 -23.29 11.60 30.31
CA ASN A 261 -23.31 12.84 31.10
C ASN A 261 -22.26 13.90 30.68
N SER A 262 -22.24 14.31 29.41
CA SER A 262 -21.63 15.61 29.06
C SER A 262 -22.53 16.39 28.11
N SER A 263 -23.37 17.24 28.69
CA SER A 263 -24.15 18.25 27.99
C SER A 263 -23.22 19.39 27.55
N LEU A 264 -22.87 19.43 26.27
CA LEU A 264 -22.50 20.68 25.61
C LEU A 264 -23.81 21.33 25.15
N GLU A 265 -24.12 22.51 25.71
CA GLU A 265 -25.18 23.37 25.21
C GLU A 265 -24.93 23.65 23.72
N ASN A 266 -26.00 23.55 22.92
CA ASN A 266 -26.04 23.57 21.45
C ASN A 266 -25.74 22.26 20.72
N GLY A 267 -26.56 21.23 20.98
CA GLY A 267 -27.28 20.49 19.92
C GLY A 267 -26.50 19.68 18.86
N LYS A 268 -25.16 19.62 18.88
CA LYS A 268 -24.37 18.76 17.99
C LYS A 268 -23.41 17.91 18.82
N ARG A 269 -23.81 16.67 19.08
CA ARG A 269 -22.94 15.65 19.69
C ARG A 269 -22.05 15.06 18.60
N CYS A 270 -20.81 15.52 18.52
CA CYS A 270 -19.75 14.88 17.74
C CYS A 270 -18.50 14.79 18.63
N THR A 271 -17.96 13.57 18.82
CA THR A 271 -16.72 13.36 19.58
C THR A 271 -15.73 12.53 18.78
N ALA A 272 -14.96 13.14 17.89
CA ALA A 272 -13.73 12.54 17.39
C ALA A 272 -12.59 13.08 18.26
N ALA A 273 -12.03 12.24 19.11
CA ALA A 273 -10.85 12.59 19.91
C ALA A 273 -9.87 11.41 19.89
N THR A 274 -8.99 11.41 18.88
CA THR A 274 -7.72 10.71 18.97
C THR A 274 -6.69 11.77 19.35
N THR A 275 -6.36 11.87 20.64
CA THR A 275 -5.33 12.77 21.14
C THR A 275 -3.96 12.13 20.96
N TRP A 276 -3.17 12.64 20.01
CA TRP A 276 -1.72 12.38 19.99
C TRP A 276 -1.08 13.28 21.06
N ARG A 277 -0.34 12.68 22.01
CA ARG A 277 0.52 13.42 22.93
C ARG A 277 1.85 13.70 22.22
N THR A 278 2.18 14.98 22.05
CA THR A 278 3.57 15.45 21.91
C THR A 278 4.27 15.45 23.26
#